data_AF-A0A6A6SW41-F1
#
_entry.id   AF-A0A6A6SW41-F1
#
_cell.length_a   1.000
_cell.length_b   1.000
_cell.length_c   1.000
_cell.angle_alpha   90.00
_cell.angle_beta   90.00
_cell.angle_gamma   90.00
#
_symmetry.space_group_name_H-M   'P 1'
#
loop_
_entity.id
_entity.type
_entity.pdbx_description
1 polymer ?
#
loop_
_entity_poly.entity_id
_entity_poly.type
_entity_poly.pdbx_seq_one_letter_code
_entity_poly.pdbx_strand_id
1 'polypeptide(L)'
;MKTATVKRVPRTFGHVLANILSSSYLGAYRYYTLEPIKKIERDQEEIVGGQLINALVEFRRLKEEELSFIAKAATLSAAAVIGIFSWPSTEHTIWVAKMLWNWSFFMSTFSMIGSAPTRLLQHLPEKDNNEKYDERTVKIALNLFLRPVDKSARAGGKMKARKISRSMLWVWQCPAMLMSYSWVLFLIGYALHVLSPVFSPSLGDVSSTV
;
A
#
# COMPACT_ATOMS: atom_id res chain seq x y z
N MET A 1 -9.75 -22.22 36.43
CA MET A 1 -9.17 -22.68 35.15
C MET A 1 -9.98 -22.17 33.94
N LYS A 2 -10.17 -20.85 33.79
CA LYS A 2 -11.04 -20.23 32.74
C LYS A 2 -10.36 -19.13 31.89
N THR A 3 -9.10 -18.81 32.15
CA THR A 3 -8.39 -17.66 31.54
C THR A 3 -7.60 -17.99 30.27
N ALA A 4 -7.46 -19.27 29.90
CA ALA A 4 -6.64 -19.70 28.76
C ALA A 4 -7.34 -19.58 27.39
N THR A 5 -8.67 -19.65 27.34
CA THR A 5 -9.44 -19.62 26.08
C THR A 5 -9.61 -18.20 25.56
N VAL A 6 -9.79 -17.22 26.45
CA VAL A 6 -10.00 -15.80 26.11
C VAL A 6 -8.77 -15.16 25.46
N LYS A 7 -7.54 -15.63 25.75
CA LYS A 7 -6.31 -15.15 25.09
C LYS A 7 -6.10 -15.73 23.70
N ARG A 8 -6.79 -16.83 23.33
CA ARG A 8 -6.59 -17.53 22.06
C ARG A 8 -7.36 -16.87 20.92
N VAL A 9 -8.60 -16.45 21.18
CA VAL A 9 -9.48 -15.74 20.23
C VAL A 9 -8.88 -14.43 19.67
N PRO A 10 -8.35 -13.49 20.48
CA PRO A 10 -7.78 -12.24 19.96
C PRO A 10 -6.49 -12.46 19.18
N ARG A 11 -5.70 -13.50 19.53
CA ARG A 11 -4.51 -13.89 18.75
C ARG A 11 -4.89 -14.45 17.39
N THR A 12 -5.86 -15.36 17.34
CA THR A 12 -6.33 -15.95 16.07
C THR A 12 -6.99 -14.89 15.19
N PHE A 13 -7.81 -14.01 15.76
CA PHE A 13 -8.39 -12.87 15.04
C PHE A 13 -7.31 -11.92 14.50
N GLY A 14 -6.31 -11.58 15.31
CA GLY A 14 -5.17 -10.76 14.89
C GLY A 14 -4.38 -11.39 13.73
N HIS A 15 -4.18 -12.71 13.75
CA HIS A 15 -3.52 -13.42 12.65
C HIS A 15 -4.36 -13.47 11.37
N VAL A 16 -5.67 -13.68 11.48
CA VAL A 16 -6.58 -13.65 10.32
C VAL A 16 -6.64 -12.25 9.72
N LEU A 17 -6.78 -11.22 10.56
CA LEU A 17 -6.77 -9.83 10.13
C LEU A 17 -5.43 -9.47 9.47
N ALA A 18 -4.31 -9.85 10.06
CA ALA A 18 -2.99 -9.65 9.47
C ALA A 18 -2.84 -10.38 8.13
N ASN A 19 -3.35 -11.62 8.00
CA ASN A 19 -3.30 -12.35 6.75
C ASN A 19 -4.18 -11.72 5.66
N ILE A 20 -5.37 -11.24 6.02
CA ILE A 20 -6.26 -10.53 5.08
C ILE A 20 -5.60 -9.24 4.62
N LEU A 21 -5.13 -8.42 5.58
CA LEU A 21 -4.42 -7.16 5.33
C LEU A 21 -3.19 -7.39 4.45
N SER A 22 -2.35 -8.38 4.77
CA SER A 22 -1.16 -8.71 4.00
C SER A 22 -1.49 -9.28 2.62
N SER A 23 -2.49 -10.15 2.49
CA SER A 23 -2.87 -10.73 1.20
C SER A 23 -3.42 -9.69 0.23
N SER A 24 -4.16 -8.71 0.74
CA SER A 24 -4.83 -7.69 -0.07
C SER A 24 -3.84 -6.84 -0.86
N TYR A 25 -2.63 -6.60 -0.33
CA TYR A 25 -1.59 -5.85 -1.05
C TYR A 25 -0.44 -6.74 -1.58
N LEU A 26 -0.31 -8.01 -1.18
CA LEU A 26 0.85 -8.84 -1.55
C LEU A 26 0.98 -9.04 -3.07
N GLY A 27 -0.16 -9.25 -3.74
CA GLY A 27 -0.22 -9.45 -5.19
C GLY A 27 0.20 -8.19 -5.94
N ALA A 28 -0.41 -7.05 -5.60
CA ALA A 28 -0.08 -5.75 -6.18
C ALA A 28 1.39 -5.38 -5.94
N TYR A 29 1.89 -5.60 -4.72
CA TYR A 29 3.29 -5.36 -4.37
C TYR A 29 4.26 -6.19 -5.25
N ARG A 30 3.97 -7.47 -5.43
CA ARG A 30 4.83 -8.36 -6.23
C ARG A 30 4.86 -7.94 -7.70
N TYR A 31 3.68 -7.67 -8.27
CA TYR A 31 3.52 -7.33 -9.68
C TYR A 31 4.03 -5.93 -10.01
N TYR A 32 3.60 -4.90 -9.29
CA TYR A 32 3.93 -3.51 -9.62
C TYR A 32 5.31 -3.07 -9.11
N THR A 33 5.86 -3.70 -8.06
CA THR A 33 7.08 -3.22 -7.40
C THR A 33 8.23 -4.20 -7.48
N LEU A 34 8.02 -5.44 -7.04
CA LEU A 34 9.12 -6.39 -6.84
C LEU A 34 9.68 -6.94 -8.15
N GLU A 35 8.82 -7.36 -9.08
CA GLU A 35 9.24 -7.94 -10.36
C GLU A 35 9.91 -6.93 -11.30
N PRO A 36 9.39 -5.70 -11.46
CA PRO A 36 10.05 -4.66 -12.24
C PRO A 36 11.41 -4.22 -11.67
N ILE A 37 11.52 -4.06 -10.34
CA ILE A 37 12.79 -3.67 -9.72
C ILE A 37 13.83 -4.78 -9.88
N LYS A 38 13.43 -6.06 -9.82
CA LYS A 38 14.30 -7.20 -10.14
C LYS A 38 14.70 -7.25 -11.62
N LYS A 39 13.85 -6.77 -12.53
CA LYS A 39 14.19 -6.63 -13.95
C LYS A 39 15.27 -5.55 -14.12
N ILE A 40 15.09 -4.37 -13.51
CA ILE A 40 16.09 -3.29 -13.48
C ILE A 40 17.41 -3.75 -12.84
N GLU A 41 17.38 -4.56 -11.78
CA GLU A 41 18.58 -5.12 -11.15
C GLU A 41 19.33 -6.10 -12.07
N ARG A 42 18.64 -6.87 -12.90
CA ARG A 42 19.28 -7.81 -13.85
C ARG A 42 19.89 -7.08 -15.04
N ASP A 43 19.20 -6.07 -15.54
CA ASP A 43 19.58 -5.37 -16.76
C ASP A 43 20.59 -4.22 -16.49
N GLN A 44 21.07 -4.07 -15.25
CA GLN A 44 21.95 -2.97 -14.82
C GLN A 44 23.38 -3.04 -15.36
N GLU A 45 23.84 -4.23 -15.79
CA GLU A 45 25.22 -4.42 -16.28
C GLU A 45 25.39 -3.80 -17.67
N GLU A 46 24.30 -3.67 -18.43
CA GLU A 46 24.26 -3.03 -19.74
C GLU A 46 23.68 -1.61 -19.62
N ILE A 47 24.41 -0.72 -18.94
CA ILE A 47 23.98 0.67 -18.62
C ILE A 47 23.54 1.47 -19.87
N VAL A 48 24.03 1.08 -21.06
CA VAL A 48 23.74 1.72 -22.35
C VAL A 48 22.84 0.85 -23.24
N GLY A 49 22.38 -0.30 -22.75
CA GLY A 49 21.48 -1.19 -23.46
C GLY A 49 20.05 -0.66 -23.47
N GLY A 50 19.37 -0.72 -24.62
CA GLY A 50 17.95 -0.37 -24.73
C GLY A 50 17.05 -1.18 -23.78
N GLN A 51 17.52 -2.34 -23.30
CA GLN A 51 16.80 -3.19 -22.36
C GLN A 51 16.59 -2.54 -20.98
N LEU A 52 17.60 -1.85 -20.44
CA LEU A 52 17.49 -1.14 -19.16
C LEU A 52 16.51 0.05 -19.25
N ILE A 53 16.59 0.78 -20.36
CA ILE A 53 15.70 1.92 -20.64
C ILE A 53 14.26 1.42 -20.76
N ASN A 54 14.02 0.35 -21.51
CA ASN A 54 12.70 -0.25 -21.65
C ASN A 54 12.17 -0.76 -20.29
N ALA A 55 13.02 -1.38 -19.47
CA ALA A 55 12.63 -1.79 -18.11
C ALA A 55 12.25 -0.60 -17.20
N LEU A 56 12.92 0.55 -17.34
CA LEU A 56 12.61 1.79 -16.62
C LEU A 56 11.31 2.44 -17.11
N VAL A 57 11.09 2.49 -18.43
CA VAL A 57 9.85 3.00 -19.05
C VAL A 57 8.67 2.15 -18.60
N GLU A 58 8.79 0.82 -18.66
CA GLU A 58 7.72 -0.09 -18.25
C GLU A 58 7.43 0.03 -16.74
N PHE A 59 8.47 0.17 -15.91
CA PHE A 59 8.27 0.43 -14.48
C PHE A 59 7.53 1.74 -14.24
N ARG A 60 7.91 2.82 -14.95
CA ARG A 60 7.24 4.12 -14.85
C ARG A 60 5.74 3.98 -15.14
N ARG A 61 5.40 3.35 -16.28
CA ARG A 61 4.02 3.12 -16.71
C ARG A 61 3.22 2.35 -15.66
N LEU A 62 3.75 1.20 -15.22
CA LEU A 62 3.11 0.35 -14.22
C LEU A 62 2.89 1.09 -12.89
N LYS A 63 3.85 1.91 -12.46
CA LYS A 63 3.73 2.69 -11.23
C LYS A 63 2.79 3.87 -11.33
N GLU A 64 2.74 4.56 -12.46
CA GLU A 64 1.78 5.63 -12.67
C GLU A 64 0.34 5.08 -12.65
N GLU A 65 0.10 3.92 -13.26
CA GLU A 65 -1.18 3.21 -13.21
C GLU A 65 -1.56 2.82 -11.77
N GLU A 66 -0.62 2.22 -11.03
CA GLU A 66 -0.85 1.83 -9.63
C GLU A 66 -1.17 3.04 -8.75
N LEU A 67 -0.36 4.12 -8.82
CA LEU A 67 -0.57 5.32 -8.01
C LEU A 67 -1.87 6.04 -8.35
N SER A 68 -2.23 6.11 -9.64
CA SER A 68 -3.51 6.68 -10.08
C SER A 68 -4.69 5.87 -9.54
N PHE A 69 -4.60 4.54 -9.60
CA PHE A 69 -5.61 3.66 -9.04
C PHE A 69 -5.73 3.82 -7.52
N ILE A 70 -4.61 3.84 -6.80
CA ILE A 70 -4.56 4.04 -5.34
C ILE A 70 -5.19 5.37 -4.95
N ALA A 71 -4.87 6.45 -5.65
CA ALA A 71 -5.44 7.78 -5.39
C ALA A 71 -6.97 7.76 -5.52
N LYS A 72 -7.48 7.21 -6.63
CA LYS A 72 -8.93 7.08 -6.86
C LYS A 72 -9.61 6.24 -5.79
N ALA A 73 -9.03 5.08 -5.45
CA ALA A 73 -9.56 4.18 -4.43
C ALA A 73 -9.55 4.81 -3.03
N ALA A 74 -8.50 5.57 -2.69
CA ALA A 74 -8.41 6.32 -1.45
C ALA A 74 -9.50 7.42 -1.41
N THR A 75 -9.62 8.23 -2.45
CA THR A 75 -10.67 9.26 -2.54
C THR A 75 -12.07 8.66 -2.35
N LEU A 76 -12.36 7.52 -2.98
CA LEU A 76 -13.64 6.81 -2.80
C LEU A 76 -13.83 6.36 -1.34
N SER A 77 -12.81 5.78 -0.72
CA SER A 77 -12.87 5.37 0.69
C SER A 77 -13.10 6.56 1.63
N ALA A 78 -12.43 7.70 1.39
CA ALA A 78 -12.61 8.92 2.17
C ALA A 78 -14.03 9.48 2.01
N ALA A 79 -14.55 9.55 0.78
CA ALA A 79 -15.91 9.97 0.48
C ALA A 79 -16.95 9.06 1.15
N ALA A 80 -16.72 7.74 1.15
CA ALA A 80 -17.60 6.79 1.80
C ALA A 80 -17.64 6.99 3.33
N VAL A 81 -16.50 7.24 3.98
CA VAL A 81 -16.46 7.55 5.42
C VAL A 81 -17.20 8.86 5.73
N ILE A 82 -16.99 9.90 4.94
CA ILE A 82 -17.71 11.18 5.09
C ILE A 82 -19.22 10.96 4.93
N GLY A 83 -19.63 10.14 3.96
CA GLY A 83 -21.03 9.76 3.75
C GLY A 83 -21.64 9.08 4.98
N ILE A 84 -20.92 8.16 5.62
CA ILE A 84 -21.39 7.52 6.86
C ILE A 84 -21.54 8.54 8.00
N PHE A 85 -20.60 9.48 8.15
CA PHE A 85 -20.69 10.51 9.19
C PHE A 85 -21.89 11.44 9.03
N SER A 86 -22.50 11.51 7.84
CA SER A 86 -23.74 12.26 7.64
C SER A 86 -24.99 11.56 8.18
N TRP A 87 -24.92 10.27 8.53
CA TRP A 87 -26.09 9.52 8.97
C TRP A 87 -26.44 9.81 10.44
N PRO A 88 -27.73 10.10 10.73
CA PRO A 88 -28.19 10.37 12.10
C PRO A 88 -28.06 9.13 13.01
N SER A 89 -28.10 7.92 12.44
CA SER A 89 -27.93 6.65 13.19
C SER A 89 -26.52 6.42 13.72
N THR A 90 -25.53 7.24 13.34
CA THR A 90 -24.16 7.11 13.86
C THR A 90 -24.05 7.47 15.34
N GLU A 91 -24.96 8.27 15.89
CA GLU A 91 -24.93 8.67 17.30
C GLU A 91 -24.99 7.46 18.23
N HIS A 92 -25.87 6.49 17.93
CA HIS A 92 -26.10 5.27 18.72
C HIS A 92 -25.13 4.12 18.42
N THR A 93 -24.16 4.31 17.52
CA THR A 93 -23.24 3.24 17.14
C THR A 93 -22.15 3.05 18.19
N ILE A 94 -21.73 1.80 18.40
CA ILE A 94 -20.60 1.45 19.27
C ILE A 94 -19.34 2.28 18.96
N TRP A 95 -18.62 2.68 20.01
CA TRP A 95 -17.44 3.55 19.89
C TRP A 95 -16.35 2.96 18.98
N VAL A 96 -16.18 1.63 18.98
CA VAL A 96 -15.20 0.93 18.14
C VAL A 96 -15.44 1.17 16.65
N ALA A 97 -16.69 1.20 16.20
CA ALA A 97 -17.00 1.48 14.79
C ALA A 97 -16.61 2.91 14.40
N LYS A 98 -16.89 3.89 15.28
CA LYS A 98 -16.47 5.29 15.10
C LYS A 98 -14.95 5.41 15.02
N MET A 99 -14.21 4.70 15.88
CA MET A 99 -12.75 4.67 15.85
C MET A 99 -12.22 4.10 14.53
N LEU A 100 -12.79 3.00 14.06
CA LEU A 100 -12.38 2.33 12.82
C LEU A 100 -12.62 3.20 11.58
N TRP A 101 -13.75 3.91 11.51
CA TRP A 101 -14.03 4.85 10.41
C TRP A 101 -13.08 6.05 10.42
N ASN A 102 -12.77 6.62 11.58
CA ASN A 102 -11.78 7.70 11.68
C ASN A 102 -10.38 7.23 11.24
N TRP A 103 -9.98 6.02 11.63
CA TRP A 103 -8.69 5.47 11.22
C TRP A 103 -8.66 5.11 9.73
N SER A 104 -9.78 4.63 9.17
CA SER A 104 -9.96 4.47 7.73
C SER A 104 -9.75 5.79 6.99
N PHE A 105 -10.44 6.85 7.41
CA PHE A 105 -10.29 8.19 6.82
C PHE A 105 -8.84 8.72 6.89
N PHE A 106 -8.18 8.54 8.03
CA PHE A 106 -6.78 8.90 8.22
C PHE A 106 -5.88 8.13 7.24
N MET A 107 -5.99 6.80 7.21
CA MET A 107 -5.19 5.94 6.33
C MET A 107 -5.44 6.25 4.84
N SER A 108 -6.68 6.55 4.45
CA SER A 108 -7.00 7.01 3.10
C SER A 108 -6.29 8.32 2.74
N THR A 109 -6.32 9.30 3.64
CA THR A 109 -5.67 10.61 3.41
C THR A 109 -4.16 10.44 3.24
N PHE A 110 -3.53 9.64 4.09
CA PHE A 110 -2.09 9.34 3.98
C PHE A 110 -1.77 8.52 2.73
N SER A 111 -2.64 7.61 2.30
CA SER A 111 -2.52 6.89 1.03
C SER A 111 -2.56 7.85 -0.16
N MET A 112 -3.47 8.82 -0.14
CA MET A 112 -3.60 9.83 -1.19
C MET A 112 -2.36 10.73 -1.24
N ILE A 113 -1.87 11.21 -0.09
CA ILE A 113 -0.60 11.97 -0.01
C ILE A 113 0.57 11.12 -0.49
N GLY A 114 0.62 9.85 -0.09
CA GLY A 114 1.65 8.91 -0.51
C GLY A 114 1.64 8.59 -2.00
N SER A 115 0.55 8.88 -2.72
CA SER A 115 0.47 8.77 -4.19
C SER A 115 1.04 9.98 -4.95
N ALA A 116 1.26 11.12 -4.27
CA ALA A 116 1.83 12.33 -4.85
C ALA A 116 3.27 12.21 -5.41
N PRO A 117 4.13 11.23 -5.05
CA PRO A 117 5.44 11.03 -5.66
C PRO A 117 5.45 10.69 -7.16
N THR A 118 4.33 10.75 -7.88
CA THR A 118 4.30 10.74 -9.36
C THR A 118 5.26 11.76 -9.98
N ARG A 119 5.55 12.87 -9.30
CA ARG A 119 6.59 13.83 -9.75
C ARG A 119 8.02 13.26 -9.75
N LEU A 120 8.34 12.31 -8.87
CA LEU A 120 9.63 11.62 -8.90
C LEU A 120 9.72 10.70 -10.13
N LEU A 121 8.59 10.14 -10.57
CA LEU A 121 8.51 9.31 -11.78
C LEU A 121 8.69 10.11 -13.08
N GLN A 122 8.40 11.42 -13.08
CA GLN A 122 8.62 12.29 -14.25
C GLN A 122 10.10 12.40 -14.67
N HIS A 123 11.04 12.07 -13.78
CA HIS A 123 12.47 12.07 -14.09
C HIS A 123 12.92 10.77 -14.78
N LEU A 124 12.03 9.78 -14.92
CA LEU A 124 12.31 8.55 -15.66
C LEU A 124 12.05 8.73 -17.17
N PRO A 125 12.76 7.97 -18.03
CA PRO A 125 12.52 7.97 -19.47
C PRO A 125 11.04 7.69 -19.80
N GLU A 126 10.49 8.42 -20.76
CA GLU A 126 9.07 8.35 -21.15
C GLU A 126 8.82 7.56 -22.44
N LYS A 127 9.81 7.49 -23.34
CA LYS A 127 9.66 6.84 -24.65
C LYS A 127 10.80 5.87 -24.95
N ASP A 128 10.44 4.72 -25.53
CA ASP A 128 11.36 3.72 -26.11
C ASP A 128 11.91 4.15 -27.48
N ASN A 129 11.78 5.42 -27.83
CA ASN A 129 12.43 5.94 -29.02
C ASN A 129 13.94 5.96 -28.73
N ASN A 130 14.73 5.49 -29.69
CA ASN A 130 16.19 5.38 -29.74
C ASN A 130 16.98 6.69 -29.45
N GLU A 131 16.43 7.62 -28.68
CA GLU A 131 17.11 8.79 -28.14
C GLU A 131 18.16 8.32 -27.13
N LYS A 132 19.39 8.80 -27.32
CA LYS A 132 20.48 8.58 -26.37
C LYS A 132 20.13 9.31 -25.08
N TYR A 133 19.60 8.57 -24.11
CA TYR A 133 19.39 9.08 -22.76
C TYR A 133 20.72 9.47 -22.12
N ASP A 134 20.77 10.64 -21.48
CA ASP A 134 21.95 11.07 -20.73
C ASP A 134 22.24 10.06 -19.62
N GLU A 135 23.50 9.63 -19.54
CA GLU A 135 23.97 8.64 -18.57
C GLU A 135 23.72 9.14 -17.13
N ARG A 136 23.65 10.46 -16.91
CA ARG A 136 23.30 11.04 -15.61
C ARG A 136 21.84 10.81 -15.26
N THR A 137 20.91 10.97 -16.19
CA THR A 137 19.48 10.72 -15.97
C THR A 137 19.24 9.25 -15.61
N VAL A 138 19.88 8.34 -16.32
CA VAL A 138 19.85 6.90 -16.02
C VAL A 138 20.44 6.62 -14.64
N LYS A 139 21.58 7.23 -14.28
CA LYS A 139 22.17 7.10 -12.94
C LYS A 139 21.27 7.65 -11.82
N ILE A 140 20.56 8.76 -12.06
CA ILE A 140 19.60 9.34 -11.11
C ILE A 140 18.42 8.40 -10.94
N ALA A 141 17.85 7.86 -12.02
CA ALA A 141 16.79 6.87 -11.97
C ALA A 141 17.25 5.61 -11.20
N LEU A 142 18.44 5.08 -11.47
CA LEU A 142 18.98 3.95 -10.72
C LEU A 142 19.28 4.30 -9.25
N ASN A 143 19.64 5.54 -8.92
CA ASN A 143 19.85 5.99 -7.54
C ASN A 143 18.53 6.17 -6.78
N LEU A 144 17.43 6.37 -7.50
CA LEU A 144 16.09 6.18 -6.95
C LEU A 144 16.03 4.70 -6.56
N PHE A 145 15.97 3.76 -7.51
CA PHE A 145 15.63 2.34 -7.26
C PHE A 145 16.61 1.50 -6.43
N LEU A 146 17.90 1.75 -6.59
CA LEU A 146 18.96 0.88 -6.09
C LEU A 146 19.83 1.64 -5.10
N ARG A 147 20.47 0.90 -4.18
CA ARG A 147 21.43 1.52 -3.26
C ARG A 147 22.57 2.18 -4.05
N PRO A 148 23.02 3.38 -3.65
CA PRO A 148 24.18 4.01 -4.27
C PRO A 148 25.40 3.07 -4.13
N VAL A 149 26.20 2.98 -5.18
CA VAL A 149 27.41 2.15 -5.19
C VAL A 149 28.38 2.70 -4.13
N ASP A 150 28.73 1.89 -3.14
CA ASP A 150 29.78 2.24 -2.19
C ASP A 150 31.10 2.46 -2.94
N LYS A 151 31.73 3.62 -2.73
CA LYS A 151 33.00 3.98 -3.37
C LYS A 151 34.11 2.97 -3.05
N SER A 152 34.01 2.24 -1.93
CA SER A 152 34.95 1.18 -1.54
C SER A 152 34.85 -0.09 -2.41
N ALA A 153 33.72 -0.32 -3.10
CA ALA A 153 33.54 -1.45 -4.01
C ALA A 153 34.20 -1.24 -5.38
N ARG A 154 34.62 0.00 -5.72
CA ARG A 154 35.33 0.31 -6.97
C ARG A 154 36.79 -0.15 -7.00
N ALA A 155 37.39 -0.45 -5.84
CA ALA A 155 38.80 -0.83 -5.75
C ALA A 155 39.13 -2.22 -6.33
N GLY A 156 38.11 -3.04 -6.69
CA GLY A 156 38.29 -4.45 -7.08
C GLY A 156 38.04 -4.78 -8.56
N GLY A 157 38.10 -3.81 -9.48
CA GLY A 157 38.06 -4.06 -10.94
C GLY A 157 36.74 -4.58 -11.55
N LYS A 158 35.78 -5.05 -10.73
CA LYS A 158 34.42 -5.40 -11.15
C LYS A 158 33.43 -4.49 -10.43
N MET A 159 32.65 -3.71 -11.19
CA MET A 159 31.59 -2.88 -10.62
C MET A 159 30.56 -3.81 -9.99
N LYS A 160 30.50 -3.87 -8.65
CA LYS A 160 29.50 -4.70 -7.96
C LYS A 160 28.11 -4.18 -8.32
N ALA A 161 27.27 -5.06 -8.83
CA ALA A 161 25.85 -4.84 -9.07
C ALA A 161 25.20 -4.14 -7.85
N ARG A 162 24.48 -3.04 -8.09
CA ARG A 162 23.71 -2.35 -7.07
C ARG A 162 22.58 -3.26 -6.60
N LYS A 163 22.34 -3.28 -5.29
CA LYS A 163 21.30 -4.09 -4.66
C LYS A 163 20.04 -3.27 -4.42
N ILE A 164 18.90 -3.95 -4.43
CA ILE A 164 17.59 -3.38 -4.07
C ILE A 164 17.63 -2.78 -2.65
N SER A 165 17.20 -1.53 -2.52
CA SER A 165 17.05 -0.89 -1.21
C SER A 165 15.72 -1.27 -0.56
N ARG A 166 15.77 -2.02 0.55
CA ARG A 166 14.56 -2.36 1.33
C ARG A 166 13.79 -1.14 1.80
N SER A 167 14.49 -0.07 2.18
CA SER A 167 13.87 1.18 2.62
C SER A 167 13.09 1.83 1.50
N MET A 168 13.61 1.80 0.26
CA MET A 168 12.87 2.39 -0.84
C MET A 168 11.72 1.52 -1.32
N LEU A 169 11.88 0.20 -1.25
CA LEU A 169 10.79 -0.74 -1.49
C LEU A 169 9.59 -0.49 -0.56
N TRP A 170 9.86 -0.15 0.70
CA TRP A 170 8.84 0.25 1.66
C TRP A 170 8.15 1.57 1.27
N VAL A 171 8.91 2.58 0.83
CA VAL A 171 8.33 3.85 0.35
C VAL A 171 7.40 3.63 -0.84
N TRP A 172 7.78 2.77 -1.79
CA TRP A 172 6.95 2.45 -2.97
C TRP A 172 5.72 1.61 -2.65
N GLN A 173 5.73 0.86 -1.54
CA GLN A 173 4.62 0.02 -1.11
C GLN A 173 3.67 0.75 -0.16
N CYS A 174 4.16 1.75 0.58
CA CYS A 174 3.43 2.44 1.64
C CYS A 174 2.04 2.93 1.19
N PRO A 175 1.87 3.60 0.04
CA PRO A 175 0.54 4.06 -0.40
C PRO A 175 -0.44 2.91 -0.63
N ALA A 176 0.01 1.83 -1.28
CA ALA A 176 -0.84 0.66 -1.54
C ALA A 176 -1.28 -0.04 -0.24
N MET A 177 -0.38 -0.12 0.73
CA MET A 177 -0.66 -0.69 2.05
C MET A 177 -1.70 0.15 2.80
N LEU A 178 -1.51 1.47 2.86
CA LEU A 178 -2.43 2.41 3.52
C LEU A 178 -3.82 2.39 2.89
N MET A 179 -3.89 2.34 1.56
CA MET A 179 -5.15 2.20 0.81
C MET A 179 -5.92 0.94 1.19
N SER A 180 -5.23 -0.21 1.19
CA SER A 180 -5.82 -1.49 1.58
C SER A 180 -6.33 -1.46 3.03
N TYR A 181 -5.54 -0.90 3.95
CA TYR A 181 -5.92 -0.78 5.36
C TYR A 181 -7.14 0.12 5.55
N SER A 182 -7.24 1.20 4.78
CA SER A 182 -8.42 2.07 4.78
C SER A 182 -9.69 1.29 4.49
N TRP A 183 -9.69 0.48 3.44
CA TRP A 183 -10.86 -0.32 3.04
C TRP A 183 -11.23 -1.41 4.05
N VAL A 184 -10.23 -2.11 4.59
CA VAL A 184 -10.51 -3.15 5.59
C VAL A 184 -11.14 -2.55 6.84
N LEU A 185 -10.61 -1.44 7.34
CA LEU A 185 -11.16 -0.78 8.53
C LEU A 185 -12.53 -0.17 8.28
N PHE A 186 -12.75 0.37 7.08
CA PHE A 186 -14.08 0.83 6.66
C PHE A 186 -15.11 -0.29 6.71
N LEU A 187 -14.80 -1.44 6.10
CA LEU A 187 -15.71 -2.59 6.03
C LEU A 187 -15.97 -3.20 7.41
N ILE A 188 -14.96 -3.29 8.28
CA ILE A 188 -15.15 -3.77 9.65
C ILE A 188 -16.02 -2.79 10.45
N GLY A 189 -15.76 -1.49 10.36
CA GLY A 189 -16.60 -0.48 11.01
C GLY A 189 -18.04 -0.52 10.50
N TYR A 190 -18.23 -0.71 9.20
CA TYR A 190 -19.55 -0.85 8.59
C TYR A 190 -20.29 -2.11 9.05
N ALA A 191 -19.61 -3.26 9.08
CA ALA A 191 -20.18 -4.51 9.59
C ALA A 191 -20.61 -4.37 11.06
N LEU A 192 -19.79 -3.72 11.89
CA LEU A 192 -20.13 -3.45 13.29
C LEU A 192 -21.34 -2.52 13.43
N HIS A 193 -21.49 -1.54 12.55
CA HIS A 193 -22.67 -0.68 12.54
C HIS A 193 -23.95 -1.46 12.18
N VAL A 194 -23.89 -2.30 11.15
CA VAL A 194 -25.02 -3.15 10.73
C VAL A 194 -25.39 -4.19 11.79
N LEU A 195 -24.41 -4.71 12.53
CA LEU A 195 -24.62 -5.68 13.61
C LEU A 195 -24.99 -5.02 14.94
N SER A 196 -24.86 -3.70 15.08
CA SER A 196 -25.24 -2.95 16.29
C SER A 196 -26.65 -3.31 16.82
N PRO A 197 -27.71 -3.42 16.00
CA PRO A 197 -29.03 -3.84 16.49
C PRO A 197 -29.08 -5.29 17.02
N VAL A 198 -28.21 -6.19 16.58
CA VAL A 198 -28.16 -7.59 17.06
C VAL A 198 -27.61 -7.67 18.49
N PHE A 199 -26.75 -6.72 18.86
CA PHE A 199 -26.17 -6.62 20.19
C PHE A 199 -27.01 -5.76 21.15
N SER A 200 -28.10 -5.15 20.68
CA SER A 200 -29.03 -4.41 21.54
C SER A 200 -29.82 -5.39 22.42
N PRO A 201 -29.68 -5.32 23.76
CA PRO A 201 -30.34 -6.25 24.69
C PRO A 201 -31.87 -6.17 24.70
N SER A 202 -32.48 -5.23 23.96
CA SER A 202 -33.92 -5.00 23.94
C SER A 202 -34.76 -6.13 23.30
N LEU A 203 -34.14 -7.13 22.65
CA LEU A 203 -34.83 -8.36 22.23
C LEU A 203 -34.84 -9.46 23.29
N GLY A 204 -34.06 -9.33 24.37
CA GLY A 204 -34.03 -10.29 25.48
C GLY A 204 -35.12 -10.08 26.54
N ASP A 205 -35.64 -8.87 26.66
CA ASP A 205 -36.61 -8.51 27.72
C ASP A 205 -38.06 -8.89 27.39
N VAL A 206 -38.35 -9.38 26.18
CA VAL A 206 -39.70 -9.83 25.79
C VAL A 206 -39.98 -11.27 26.24
N SER A 207 -38.94 -12.04 26.62
CA SER A 207 -39.10 -13.45 27.02
C SER A 207 -39.27 -13.68 28.53
N SER A 208 -39.15 -12.63 29.36
CA SER A 208 -39.26 -12.73 30.83
C SER A 208 -40.61 -12.26 31.38
N THR A 209 -41.58 -11.93 30.51
CA THR A 209 -42.93 -11.48 30.87
C THR A 209 -44.04 -12.37 30.30
N VAL A 210 -43.87 -13.70 30.34
CA VAL A 210 -44.96 -14.68 30.20
C VAL A 210 -44.91 -15.66 31.36
#